data_AF-A0A840N4Z6-F1
#
_entry.id   AF-A0A840N4Z6-F1
#
_cell.length_a   1.000
_cell.length_b   1.000
_cell.length_c   1.000
_cell.angle_alpha   90.00
_cell.angle_beta   90.00
_cell.angle_gamma   90.00
#
_symmetry.space_group_name_H-M   'P 1'
#
loop_
_entity.id
_entity.type
_entity.pdbx_description
1 polymer ?
#
loop_
_entity_poly.entity_id
_entity_poly.type
_entity_poly.pdbx_seq_one_letter_code
_entity_poly.pdbx_strand_id
1 'polypeptide(L)' 'MNRIPLRSPKAVLWLAVCAGLLLVIGANAHLVYVAVMSQPECVAHARAGEPAPNQARFGAARSSCNPQTR' A
#
# COMPACT_ATOMS: atom_id res chain seq x y z
N MET A 1 37.17 6.36 -8.98
CA MET A 1 35.89 7.05 -9.28
C MET A 1 35.89 7.43 -10.75
N ASN A 2 35.41 6.54 -11.63
CA ASN A 2 35.36 6.81 -13.07
C ASN A 2 34.30 7.88 -13.34
N ARG A 3 34.73 9.05 -13.82
CA ARG A 3 33.80 10.04 -14.35
C ARG A 3 33.28 9.51 -15.68
N ILE A 4 32.03 9.07 -15.71
CA ILE A 4 31.32 8.76 -16.95
C ILE A 4 31.39 10.03 -17.81
N PRO A 5 32.08 10.03 -18.97
CA PRO A 5 32.20 11.24 -19.77
C PRO A 5 30.87 11.48 -20.48
N LEU A 6 29.96 12.21 -19.83
CA LEU A 6 28.68 12.68 -20.36
C LEU A 6 28.88 13.79 -21.41
N ARG A 7 29.73 13.53 -22.41
CA ARG A 7 30.12 14.51 -23.43
C ARG A 7 29.09 14.62 -24.56
N SER A 8 28.13 13.70 -24.64
CA SER A 8 27.06 13.76 -25.64
C SER A 8 25.70 14.07 -24.98
N PRO A 9 24.94 15.06 -25.47
CA PRO A 9 23.62 15.39 -24.92
C PRO A 9 22.63 14.23 -25.06
N LYS A 10 22.83 13.38 -26.07
CA LYS A 10 22.05 12.14 -26.27
C LYS A 10 22.28 11.13 -25.13
N ALA A 11 23.52 10.96 -24.67
CA ALA A 11 23.81 10.07 -23.54
C ALA A 11 23.21 10.61 -22.24
N VAL A 12 23.24 11.93 -22.02
CA VAL A 12 22.59 12.57 -20.87
C VAL A 12 21.08 12.32 -20.90
N LEU A 13 20.44 12.52 -22.06
CA LEU A 13 19.01 12.28 -22.23
C LEU A 13 18.63 10.83 -21.94
N TRP A 14 19.36 9.87 -22.52
CA TRP A 14 19.10 8.45 -22.27
C TRP A 14 19.31 8.07 -20.81
N LEU A 15 20.34 8.61 -20.16
CA LEU A 15 20.58 8.36 -18.74
C LEU A 15 19.44 8.91 -17.88
N ALA A 16 18.93 10.10 -18.19
CA ALA A 16 17.76 10.67 -17.51
C ALA A 16 16.49 9.82 -17.74
N VAL A 17 16.25 9.35 -18.96
CA VAL A 17 15.11 8.46 -19.28
C VAL A 17 15.21 7.15 -18.51
N CYS A 18 16.38 6.50 -18.52
CA CYS A 18 16.59 5.26 -17.75
C CYS A 18 16.41 5.48 -16.25
N ALA A 19 16.94 6.58 -15.71
CA ALA A 19 16.76 6.92 -14.29
C ALA A 19 15.29 7.14 -13.94
N GLY A 20 14.55 7.88 -14.77
CA GLY A 20 13.11 8.10 -14.60
C GLY A 20 12.31 6.80 -14.67
N LEU A 21 12.62 5.93 -15.64
CA LEU A 21 11.96 4.63 -15.78
C LEU A 21 12.20 3.73 -14.56
N LEU A 22 13.44 3.65 -14.08
CA LEU A 22 13.79 2.90 -12.87
C LEU A 22 13.06 3.43 -11.64
N LEU A 23 12.94 4.76 -11.52
CA LEU A 23 12.22 5.39 -10.41
C LEU A 23 10.73 5.01 -10.43
N VAL A 24 10.08 5.11 -11.59
CA VAL A 24 8.67 4.74 -11.74
C VAL A 24 8.47 3.26 -11.42
N ILE A 25 9.29 2.37 -11.97
CA ILE A 25 9.21 0.93 -11.70
C ILE A 25 9.37 0.65 -10.20
N GLY A 26 10.39 1.23 -9.56
CA GLY A 26 10.65 1.06 -8.14
C GLY A 26 9.50 1.55 -7.25
N ALA A 27 8.94 2.72 -7.55
CA ALA A 27 7.81 3.26 -6.81
C ALA A 27 6.57 2.35 -6.91
N ASN A 28 6.25 1.87 -8.11
CA ASN A 28 5.11 0.99 -8.31
C ASN A 28 5.33 -0.39 -7.66
N ALA A 29 6.54 -0.96 -7.76
CA ALA A 29 6.89 -2.20 -7.09
C ALA A 29 6.76 -2.09 -5.56
N HIS A 30 7.13 -0.94 -4.99
CA HIS A 30 6.95 -0.67 -3.56
C HIS A 30 5.46 -0.63 -3.16
N LEU A 31 4.60 -0.01 -3.98
CA LEU A 31 3.15 0.01 -3.72
C LEU A 31 2.57 -1.41 -3.73
N VAL A 32 2.96 -2.25 -4.69
CA VAL A 32 2.55 -3.66 -4.76
C VAL A 32 3.03 -4.43 -3.52
N TYR A 33 4.29 -4.24 -3.12
CA TYR A 33 4.84 -4.85 -1.92
C TYR A 33 4.03 -4.46 -0.68
N VAL A 34 3.74 -3.17 -0.48
CA VAL A 34 2.94 -2.70 0.66
C VAL A 34 1.54 -3.31 0.62
N ALA A 35 0.89 -3.38 -0.54
CA ALA A 35 -0.45 -3.95 -0.66
C ALA A 35 -0.51 -5.44 -0.29
N VAL A 36 0.54 -6.21 -0.59
CA VAL A 36 0.61 -7.64 -0.29
C VAL A 36 1.13 -7.91 1.13
N MET A 37 2.12 -7.16 1.59
CA MET A 37 2.83 -7.41 2.84
C MET A 37 2.16 -6.76 4.05
N SER A 38 1.32 -5.75 3.82
CA SER A 38 0.41 -5.28 4.87
C SER A 38 -0.52 -6.44 5.17
N GLN A 39 -0.24 -7.16 6.26
CA GLN A 39 -1.22 -7.98 6.93
C GLN A 39 -2.10 -6.99 7.67
N PRO A 40 -3.30 -6.61 7.17
CA PRO A 40 -4.31 -6.11 8.08
C PRO A 40 -4.65 -7.32 8.93
N GLU A 41 -3.89 -7.53 10.02
CA GLU A 41 -4.26 -8.46 11.06
C GLU A 41 -5.76 -8.24 11.26
N CYS A 42 -6.55 -9.24 10.90
CA CYS A 42 -7.99 -9.15 11.01
C CYS A 42 -8.25 -9.08 12.50
N VAL A 43 -8.29 -7.87 13.05
CA VAL A 43 -8.74 -7.61 14.41
C VAL A 43 -10.04 -8.39 14.55
N ALA A 44 -10.17 -9.16 15.63
CA ALA A 44 -11.40 -9.87 15.91
C ALA A 44 -12.52 -8.83 15.89
N HIS A 45 -13.25 -8.75 14.78
CA HIS A 45 -14.38 -7.85 14.64
C HIS A 45 -15.41 -8.36 15.64
N ALA A 46 -15.37 -7.85 16.86
CA ALA A 46 -16.42 -8.09 17.83
C ALA A 46 -17.71 -7.60 17.17
N ARG A 47 -18.64 -8.53 16.93
CA ARG A 47 -19.94 -8.13 16.38
C ARG A 47 -20.58 -7.19 17.40
N ALA A 48 -21.37 -6.24 16.90
CA ALA A 48 -22.16 -5.39 17.78
C ALA A 48 -23.04 -6.27 18.68
N GLY A 49 -22.68 -6.39 19.97
CA GLY A 49 -23.37 -7.24 20.95
C GLY A 49 -22.53 -8.36 21.59
N GLU A 50 -21.31 -8.63 21.11
CA GLU A 50 -20.41 -9.60 21.78
C GLU A 50 -19.59 -8.95 22.90
N PRO A 51 -19.59 -9.50 24.12
CA PRO A 51 -18.81 -8.95 25.23
C PRO A 51 -17.32 -9.20 24.99
N ALA A 52 -16.57 -8.14 24.68
CA ALA A 52 -15.11 -8.21 24.67
C ALA A 52 -14.60 -8.42 26.11
N PRO A 53 -13.69 -9.39 26.37
CA PRO A 53 -13.20 -9.66 27.72
C PRO A 53 -12.36 -8.52 28.35
N ASN A 54 -12.11 -7.43 27.60
CA ASN A 54 -11.11 -6.44 27.94
C ASN A 54 -11.20 -5.18 27.05
N GLN A 55 -12.20 -4.35 27.32
CA GLN A 55 -12.12 -2.87 27.27
C GLN A 55 -11.67 -2.15 25.97
N ALA A 56 -11.96 -2.65 24.77
CA ALA A 56 -11.91 -1.80 23.58
C ALA A 56 -13.28 -1.10 23.38
N ARG A 57 -13.36 0.20 23.71
CA ARG A 57 -14.56 1.06 23.50
C ARG A 57 -14.95 1.28 22.03
N PHE A 58 -14.12 0.81 21.10
CA PHE A 58 -14.32 1.00 19.67
C PHE A 58 -14.77 -0.33 19.06
N GLY A 59 -16.08 -0.46 18.86
CA GLY A 59 -16.69 -1.54 18.07
C GLY A 59 -17.02 -1.07 16.67
N ALA A 60 -17.18 -1.99 15.72
CA ALA A 60 -17.64 -1.65 14.37
C ALA A 60 -19.03 -0.99 14.43
N ALA A 61 -19.25 0.05 13.62
CA ALA A 61 -20.56 0.66 13.47
C ALA A 61 -21.58 -0.38 12.95
N ARG A 62 -22.81 -0.31 13.44
CA ARG A 62 -23.90 -1.19 13.01
C ARG A 62 -24.20 -0.92 11.53
N SER A 63 -24.26 -1.97 10.70
CA SER A 63 -24.66 -1.81 9.29
C SER A 63 -26.11 -1.32 9.22
N SER A 64 -26.39 -0.40 8.31
CA SER A 64 -27.75 0.08 8.01
C SER A 64 -28.53 -0.84 7.08
N CYS A 65 -27.92 -1.96 6.66
CA CYS A 65 -28.57 -2.95 5.82
C CYS A 65 -29.76 -3.54 6.56
N ASN A 66 -30.93 -3.54 5.91
CA ASN A 66 -32.07 -4.36 6.31
C ASN A 66 -31.89 -5.73 5.66
N PRO A 67 -31.45 -6.78 6.38
CA PRO A 67 -31.55 -8.14 5.86
C PRO A 67 -33.04 -8.48 5.82
N GLN A 68 -33.68 -8.21 4.69
CA GLN A 68 -34.96 -8.83 4.40
C GLN A 68 -34.71 -10.34 4.32
N THR A 69 -35.00 -10.99 5.45
CA THR A 69 -35.40 -12.38 5.65
C THR A 69 -35.48 -13.23 4.38
N ARG A 70 -34.70 -14.31 4.37
CA ARG A 70 -35.21 -15.60 3.92
C ARG A 70 -34.83 -16.67 4.93
#